data_AF-A0A9W9AWE6-F1
#
_entry.id   AF-A0A9W9AWE6-F1
#
_cell.length_a   1.000
_cell.length_b   1.000
_cell.length_c   1.000
_cell.angle_alpha   90.00
_cell.angle_beta   90.00
_cell.angle_gamma   90.00
#
_symmetry.space_group_name_H-M   'P 1'
#
loop_
_entity.id
_entity.type
_entity.pdbx_description
1 polymer ?
#
loop_
_entity_poly.entity_id
_entity_poly.type
_entity_poly.pdbx_seq_one_letter_code
_entity_poly.pdbx_strand_id
1 'polypeptide(L)'
;MLGRLFNKSWNPKDKHCYVTGGSSGLGLAVAKLLVLKGAHVSIVSRDAQRLENAMKELEAVRISPSQAFKSYSYDLVTMSGAREALDAVCEPHEGRNPDAIFMLAGSCHPRFFIEETEETMKKQMDQTYWVQAWTALEASQRMVRDKSKGKIVFHSAYIGYITLIGYAAYGPGRMALRALADTLRQEFLLYDIDIHIAFPGTMYTPGYDIENATKPKITLKIEETDPGVTGDQYAKGLLRGVQNGDFHISPNLLGNIFRASMRGVAPSNNIFVDFFWSCIGWVGLPIWRMTVDSTVKGHRKEHEEYLSNKGFYSSKTKLSTSL
;
A
#
# COMPACT_ATOMS: atom_id res chain seq x y z
N MET A 1 12.24 23.88 -7.71
CA MET A 1 12.71 24.24 -6.35
C MET A 1 11.97 25.43 -5.76
N LEU A 2 11.54 26.44 -6.55
CA LEU A 2 10.74 27.58 -6.04
C LEU A 2 9.26 27.24 -5.69
N GLY A 3 8.68 26.16 -6.21
CA GLY A 3 7.25 25.87 -6.04
C GLY A 3 6.80 25.44 -4.64
N ARG A 4 7.72 25.07 -3.72
CA ARG A 4 7.36 24.55 -2.39
C ARG A 4 7.33 25.62 -1.30
N LEU A 5 7.92 26.80 -1.53
CA LEU A 5 7.98 27.87 -0.54
C LEU A 5 6.63 28.61 -0.38
N PHE A 6 5.69 28.42 -1.31
CA PHE A 6 4.41 29.14 -1.33
C PHE A 6 3.17 28.26 -1.50
N ASN A 7 3.30 26.93 -1.56
CA ASN A 7 2.15 26.07 -1.78
C ASN A 7 1.41 25.79 -0.46
N LYS A 8 0.13 26.14 -0.42
CA LYS A 8 -0.72 25.93 0.75
C LYS A 8 -0.92 24.42 0.93
N SER A 9 -0.63 23.90 2.13
CA SER A 9 -0.91 22.51 2.50
C SER A 9 -2.33 22.13 2.10
N TRP A 10 -2.51 20.98 1.44
CA TRP A 10 -3.84 20.50 1.08
C TRP A 10 -4.70 20.28 2.34
N ASN A 11 -5.98 20.62 2.26
CA ASN A 11 -6.94 20.48 3.35
C ASN A 11 -8.12 19.62 2.87
N PRO A 12 -8.41 18.47 3.53
CA PRO A 12 -9.53 17.60 3.17
C PRO A 12 -10.90 18.14 3.64
N LYS A 13 -10.96 19.23 4.41
CA LYS A 13 -12.22 19.78 4.89
C LYS A 13 -13.16 20.12 3.72
N ASP A 14 -14.41 19.68 3.82
CA ASP A 14 -15.47 19.86 2.82
C ASP A 14 -15.14 19.20 1.46
N LYS A 15 -14.12 18.34 1.40
CA LYS A 15 -13.74 17.55 0.22
C LYS A 15 -14.33 16.16 0.27
N HIS A 16 -14.64 15.61 -0.90
CA HIS A 16 -15.07 14.21 -1.03
C HIS A 16 -13.86 13.29 -1.18
N CYS A 17 -13.68 12.39 -0.23
CA CYS A 17 -12.59 11.43 -0.22
C CYS A 17 -13.12 10.00 -0.42
N TYR A 18 -12.59 9.30 -1.42
CA TYR A 18 -12.87 7.89 -1.69
C TYR A 18 -11.77 7.02 -1.11
N VAL A 19 -12.12 6.00 -0.32
CA VAL A 19 -11.14 5.14 0.36
C VAL A 19 -11.44 3.66 0.10
N THR A 20 -10.59 2.99 -0.68
CA THR A 20 -10.67 1.53 -0.85
C THR A 20 -10.04 0.81 0.34
N GLY A 21 -10.53 -0.37 0.67
CA GLY A 21 -10.12 -1.08 1.89
C GLY A 21 -10.63 -0.39 3.17
N GLY A 22 -11.58 0.53 3.07
CA GLY A 22 -12.06 1.38 4.17
C GLY A 22 -12.85 0.64 5.27
N SER A 23 -13.06 -0.67 5.14
CA SER A 23 -13.78 -1.47 6.14
C SER A 23 -12.91 -1.99 7.28
N SER A 24 -11.57 -1.88 7.20
CA SER A 24 -10.67 -2.31 8.27
C SER A 24 -9.25 -1.74 8.14
N GLY A 25 -8.42 -1.98 9.16
CA GLY A 25 -6.98 -1.73 9.13
C GLY A 25 -6.63 -0.28 8.79
N LEU A 26 -5.65 -0.10 7.89
CA LEU A 26 -5.20 1.22 7.48
C LEU A 26 -6.30 2.02 6.76
N GLY A 27 -7.11 1.37 5.92
CA GLY A 27 -8.17 2.06 5.19
C GLY A 27 -9.18 2.72 6.12
N LEU A 28 -9.65 1.98 7.13
CA LEU A 28 -10.55 2.52 8.15
C LEU A 28 -9.88 3.63 8.98
N ALA A 29 -8.62 3.46 9.37
CA ALA A 29 -7.87 4.47 10.11
C ALA A 29 -7.74 5.79 9.32
N VAL A 30 -7.44 5.72 8.02
CA VAL A 30 -7.40 6.88 7.13
C VAL A 30 -8.79 7.52 6.98
N ALA A 31 -9.83 6.71 6.78
CA ALA A 31 -11.20 7.20 6.70
C ALA A 31 -11.61 7.98 7.97
N LYS A 32 -11.33 7.44 9.17
CA LYS A 32 -11.59 8.13 10.45
C LYS A 32 -10.84 9.45 10.55
N LEU A 33 -9.57 9.50 10.13
CA LEU A 33 -8.80 10.74 10.12
C LEU A 33 -9.36 11.78 9.15
N LEU A 34 -9.83 11.37 7.98
CA LEU A 34 -10.47 12.27 7.02
C LEU A 34 -11.77 12.84 7.59
N VAL A 35 -12.59 12.01 8.26
CA VAL A 35 -13.78 12.47 8.98
C VAL A 35 -13.42 13.50 10.04
N LEU A 36 -12.41 13.23 10.88
CA LEU A 36 -11.92 14.16 11.89
C LEU A 36 -11.32 15.46 11.32
N LYS A 37 -11.05 15.51 10.02
CA LYS A 37 -10.59 16.71 9.31
C LYS A 37 -11.72 17.40 8.53
N GLY A 38 -12.96 16.94 8.67
CA GLY A 38 -14.15 17.56 8.07
C GLY A 38 -14.43 17.12 6.63
N ALA A 39 -13.86 16.01 6.17
CA ALA A 39 -14.15 15.48 4.82
C ALA A 39 -15.51 14.78 4.76
N HIS A 40 -16.05 14.68 3.55
CA HIS A 40 -17.05 13.67 3.19
C HIS A 40 -16.30 12.40 2.77
N VAL A 41 -16.78 11.22 3.16
CA VAL A 41 -16.01 9.98 2.98
C VAL A 41 -16.88 8.87 2.38
N SER A 42 -16.46 8.35 1.23
CA SER A 42 -16.98 7.11 0.68
C SER A 42 -15.98 5.98 0.90
N ILE A 43 -16.38 4.91 1.60
CA ILE A 43 -15.54 3.73 1.79
C ILE A 43 -15.98 2.59 0.87
N VAL A 44 -15.00 1.90 0.27
CA VAL A 44 -15.26 0.76 -0.63
C VAL A 44 -14.50 -0.47 -0.16
N SER A 45 -15.19 -1.60 -0.05
CA SER A 45 -14.59 -2.91 0.19
C SER A 45 -15.53 -4.01 -0.31
N ARG A 46 -15.14 -5.28 -0.19
CA ARG A 46 -15.99 -6.41 -0.64
C ARG A 46 -16.96 -6.93 0.43
N ASP A 47 -16.65 -6.68 1.70
CA ASP A 47 -17.38 -7.27 2.82
C ASP A 47 -18.40 -6.27 3.35
N ALA A 48 -19.68 -6.50 3.01
CA ALA A 48 -20.79 -5.65 3.39
C ALA A 48 -20.96 -5.53 4.92
N GLN A 49 -20.71 -6.61 5.67
CA GLN A 49 -20.88 -6.61 7.12
C GLN A 49 -19.79 -5.77 7.80
N ARG A 50 -18.55 -5.89 7.33
CA ARG A 50 -17.43 -5.06 7.83
C ARG A 50 -17.62 -3.60 7.43
N LEU A 51 -18.19 -3.32 6.27
CA LEU A 51 -18.55 -1.95 5.87
C LEU A 51 -19.58 -1.34 6.80
N GLU A 52 -20.62 -2.08 7.18
CA GLU A 52 -21.63 -1.59 8.13
C GLU A 52 -21.02 -1.22 9.49
N ASN A 53 -20.10 -2.06 10.00
CA ASN A 53 -19.39 -1.78 11.25
C ASN A 53 -18.46 -0.57 11.12
N ALA A 54 -17.73 -0.46 10.00
CA ALA A 54 -16.90 0.70 9.71
C ALA A 54 -17.71 2.00 9.66
N MET A 55 -18.91 1.98 9.08
CA MET A 55 -19.80 3.14 9.05
C MET A 55 -20.19 3.61 10.45
N LYS A 56 -20.46 2.70 11.39
CA LYS A 56 -20.72 3.03 12.81
C LYS A 56 -19.51 3.73 13.43
N GLU A 57 -18.29 3.27 13.13
CA GLU A 57 -17.07 3.92 13.61
C GLU A 57 -16.81 5.30 13.00
N LEU A 58 -17.16 5.50 11.72
CA LEU A 58 -17.06 6.81 11.07
C LEU A 58 -18.06 7.81 11.67
N GLU A 59 -19.31 7.38 11.91
CA GLU A 59 -20.32 8.21 12.56
C GLU A 59 -19.91 8.61 13.99
N ALA A 60 -19.29 7.69 14.74
CA ALA A 60 -18.82 7.96 16.10
C ALA A 60 -17.74 9.07 16.20
N VAL A 61 -17.03 9.35 15.11
CA VAL A 61 -15.98 10.39 15.06
C VAL A 61 -16.37 11.61 14.23
N ARG A 62 -17.64 11.71 13.82
CA ARG A 62 -18.19 12.86 13.09
C ARG A 62 -17.94 14.17 13.83
N ILE A 63 -17.54 15.21 13.11
CA ILE A 63 -17.31 16.54 13.68
C ILE A 63 -18.33 17.59 13.20
N SER A 64 -19.07 17.31 12.12
CA SER A 64 -20.13 18.19 11.60
C SER A 64 -21.31 17.40 11.02
N PRO A 65 -22.57 17.86 11.23
CA PRO A 65 -23.75 17.29 10.57
C PRO A 65 -23.72 17.40 9.03
N SER A 66 -22.96 18.35 8.48
CA SER A 66 -22.83 18.53 7.03
C SER A 66 -22.05 17.41 6.34
N GLN A 67 -21.26 16.63 7.08
CA GLN A 67 -20.46 15.56 6.51
C GLN A 67 -21.34 14.43 5.98
N ALA A 68 -20.95 13.84 4.86
CA ALA A 68 -21.67 12.72 4.26
C ALA A 68 -20.74 11.51 4.25
N PHE A 69 -21.22 10.38 4.76
CA PHE A 69 -20.49 9.12 4.76
C PHE A 69 -21.33 8.06 4.07
N LYS A 70 -20.71 7.26 3.20
CA LYS A 70 -21.40 6.14 2.56
C LYS A 70 -20.45 4.99 2.28
N SER A 71 -20.94 3.76 2.42
CA SER A 71 -20.19 2.55 2.12
C SER A 71 -20.71 1.87 0.86
N TYR A 72 -19.80 1.30 0.07
CA TYR A 72 -20.12 0.61 -1.17
C TYR A 72 -19.41 -0.74 -1.25
N SER A 73 -20.15 -1.78 -1.62
CA SER A 73 -19.65 -3.15 -1.66
C SER A 73 -19.29 -3.56 -3.09
N TYR A 74 -18.00 -3.50 -3.45
CA TYR A 74 -17.51 -3.83 -4.78
C TYR A 74 -16.17 -4.59 -4.71
N ASP A 75 -15.96 -5.51 -5.67
CA ASP A 75 -14.65 -6.06 -5.95
C ASP A 75 -13.91 -5.18 -6.95
N LEU A 76 -12.67 -4.82 -6.67
CA LEU A 76 -11.90 -3.85 -7.43
C LEU A 76 -10.78 -4.51 -8.25
N VAL A 77 -10.66 -5.85 -8.23
CA VAL A 77 -9.66 -6.57 -9.02
C VAL A 77 -9.97 -6.59 -10.53
N THR A 78 -11.15 -6.13 -10.93
CA THR A 78 -11.54 -5.99 -12.34
C THR A 78 -11.82 -4.54 -12.71
N MET A 79 -11.62 -4.20 -13.98
CA MET A 79 -11.95 -2.87 -14.50
C MET A 79 -13.43 -2.54 -14.37
N SER A 80 -14.34 -3.51 -14.58
CA SER A 80 -15.78 -3.30 -14.43
C SER A 80 -16.15 -2.98 -12.99
N GLY A 81 -15.60 -3.70 -12.02
CA GLY A 81 -15.87 -3.45 -10.60
C GLY A 81 -15.34 -2.09 -10.13
N ALA A 82 -14.16 -1.67 -10.61
CA ALA A 82 -13.65 -0.32 -10.35
C ALA A 82 -14.56 0.78 -10.94
N ARG A 83 -15.09 0.57 -12.14
CA ARG A 83 -16.04 1.47 -12.80
C ARG A 83 -17.36 1.58 -12.04
N GLU A 84 -17.99 0.44 -11.76
CA GLU A 84 -19.28 0.39 -11.06
C GLU A 84 -19.17 1.00 -9.64
N ALA A 85 -18.05 0.78 -8.95
CA ALA A 85 -17.79 1.42 -7.67
C ALA A 85 -17.74 2.95 -7.78
N LEU A 86 -17.02 3.49 -8.77
CA LEU A 86 -16.94 4.93 -8.99
C LEU A 86 -18.27 5.51 -9.48
N ASP A 87 -19.04 4.80 -10.30
CA ASP A 87 -20.39 5.22 -10.70
C ASP A 87 -21.31 5.38 -9.48
N ALA A 88 -21.36 4.37 -8.62
CA ALA A 88 -22.18 4.40 -7.41
C ALA A 88 -21.73 5.48 -6.40
N VAL A 89 -20.41 5.75 -6.33
CA VAL A 89 -19.87 6.80 -5.47
C VAL A 89 -20.17 8.19 -6.02
N CYS A 90 -20.10 8.39 -7.33
CA CYS A 90 -20.28 9.70 -7.95
C CYS A 90 -21.74 10.07 -8.19
N GLU A 91 -22.66 9.09 -8.30
CA GLU A 91 -24.09 9.32 -8.56
C GLU A 91 -24.72 10.35 -7.58
N PRO A 92 -24.55 10.24 -6.24
CA PRO A 92 -25.09 11.25 -5.31
C PRO A 92 -24.45 12.64 -5.41
N HIS A 93 -23.37 12.76 -6.18
CA HIS A 93 -22.60 13.99 -6.38
C HIS A 93 -22.70 14.50 -7.82
N GLU A 94 -23.81 14.20 -8.52
CA GLU A 94 -24.08 14.62 -9.90
C GLU A 94 -22.99 14.15 -10.88
N GLY A 95 -22.43 12.96 -10.63
CA GLY A 95 -21.36 12.39 -11.43
C GLY A 95 -19.96 12.97 -11.16
N ARG A 96 -19.84 13.94 -10.24
CA ARG A 96 -18.55 14.55 -9.89
C ARG A 96 -17.63 13.54 -9.23
N ASN A 97 -16.39 13.48 -9.71
CA ASN A 97 -15.38 12.60 -9.15
C ASN A 97 -14.92 13.05 -7.75
N PRO A 98 -14.48 12.14 -6.87
CA PRO A 98 -13.92 12.51 -5.56
C PRO A 98 -12.67 13.40 -5.70
N ASP A 99 -12.51 14.35 -4.78
CA ASP A 99 -11.35 15.25 -4.72
C ASP A 99 -10.04 14.49 -4.38
N ALA A 100 -10.15 13.40 -3.63
CA ALA A 100 -9.02 12.54 -3.26
C ALA A 100 -9.40 11.06 -3.21
N ILE A 101 -8.56 10.21 -3.80
CA ILE A 101 -8.80 8.78 -3.96
C ILE A 101 -7.65 8.03 -3.28
N PHE A 102 -7.94 7.43 -2.13
CA PHE A 102 -7.02 6.63 -1.34
C PHE A 102 -7.23 5.14 -1.66
N MET A 103 -6.30 4.55 -2.41
CA MET A 103 -6.39 3.15 -2.82
C MET A 103 -5.63 2.28 -1.82
N LEU A 104 -6.29 1.91 -0.72
CA LEU A 104 -5.70 1.17 0.40
C LEU A 104 -6.14 -0.30 0.45
N ALA A 105 -6.91 -0.76 -0.54
CA ALA A 105 -7.26 -2.16 -0.72
C ALA A 105 -6.05 -2.99 -1.18
N GLY A 106 -5.98 -4.20 -0.64
CA GLY A 106 -5.05 -5.24 -1.06
C GLY A 106 -4.84 -6.27 0.05
N SER A 107 -4.17 -7.36 -0.28
CA SER A 107 -3.82 -8.41 0.67
C SER A 107 -2.49 -9.04 0.32
N CYS A 108 -1.86 -9.66 1.31
CA CYS A 108 -0.63 -10.41 1.15
C CYS A 108 -0.85 -11.85 1.59
N HIS A 109 -0.27 -12.79 0.85
CA HIS A 109 -0.25 -14.20 1.18
C HIS A 109 1.18 -14.71 0.98
N PRO A 110 2.05 -14.56 1.99
CA PRO A 110 3.46 -14.90 1.88
C PRO A 110 3.65 -16.42 1.84
N ARG A 111 4.57 -16.87 0.99
CA ARG A 111 4.98 -18.27 0.83
C ARG A 111 6.31 -18.35 0.07
N PHE A 112 7.01 -19.48 0.14
CA PHE A 112 8.13 -19.74 -0.75
C PHE A 112 7.64 -19.88 -2.20
N PHE A 113 8.42 -19.33 -3.15
CA PHE A 113 8.06 -19.29 -4.57
C PHE A 113 7.81 -20.67 -5.18
N ILE A 114 8.58 -21.67 -4.76
CA ILE A 114 8.45 -23.06 -5.22
C ILE A 114 7.13 -23.73 -4.82
N GLU A 115 6.33 -23.09 -3.98
CA GLU A 115 5.02 -23.56 -3.53
C GLU A 115 3.87 -22.74 -4.11
N GLU A 116 4.17 -21.78 -4.99
CA GLU A 116 3.16 -21.01 -5.70
C GLU A 116 2.58 -21.81 -6.87
N THR A 117 1.32 -21.56 -7.18
CA THR A 117 0.66 -22.04 -8.39
C THR A 117 0.40 -20.85 -9.33
N GLU A 118 0.08 -21.14 -10.59
CA GLU A 118 -0.34 -20.10 -11.53
C GLU A 118 -1.50 -19.26 -10.98
N GLU A 119 -2.47 -19.91 -10.33
CA GLU A 119 -3.63 -19.25 -9.73
C GLU A 119 -3.23 -18.32 -8.58
N THR A 120 -2.39 -18.77 -7.65
CA THR A 120 -1.98 -17.95 -6.50
C THR A 120 -1.12 -16.76 -6.94
N MET A 121 -0.27 -16.94 -7.95
CA MET A 121 0.53 -15.85 -8.52
C MET A 121 -0.36 -14.80 -9.21
N LYS A 122 -1.31 -15.22 -10.05
CA LYS A 122 -2.27 -14.31 -10.70
C LYS A 122 -3.09 -13.56 -9.65
N LYS A 123 -3.63 -14.28 -8.68
CA LYS A 123 -4.42 -13.70 -7.58
C LYS A 123 -3.61 -12.70 -6.75
N GLN A 124 -2.33 -12.95 -6.50
CA GLN A 124 -1.49 -11.96 -5.81
C GLN A 124 -1.26 -10.70 -6.64
N MET A 125 -1.05 -10.82 -7.96
CA MET A 125 -0.97 -9.65 -8.84
C MET A 125 -2.29 -8.87 -8.82
N ASP A 126 -3.43 -9.55 -8.87
CA ASP A 126 -4.75 -8.95 -8.77
C ASP A 126 -4.92 -8.15 -7.47
N GLN A 127 -4.53 -8.75 -6.34
CA GLN A 127 -4.68 -8.20 -5.00
C GLN A 127 -3.64 -7.14 -4.60
N THR A 128 -2.61 -6.92 -5.40
CA THR A 128 -1.53 -5.97 -5.10
C THR A 128 -1.44 -4.82 -6.11
N TYR A 129 -1.59 -5.13 -7.39
CA TYR A 129 -1.44 -4.19 -8.50
C TYR A 129 -2.80 -3.81 -9.09
N TRP A 130 -3.55 -4.77 -9.64
CA TRP A 130 -4.76 -4.47 -10.41
C TRP A 130 -5.87 -3.83 -9.58
N VAL A 131 -6.01 -4.26 -8.31
CA VAL A 131 -6.96 -3.69 -7.35
C VAL A 131 -6.83 -2.17 -7.18
N GLN A 132 -5.66 -1.59 -7.48
CA GLN A 132 -5.44 -0.14 -7.46
C GLN A 132 -5.32 0.44 -8.87
N ALA A 133 -4.63 -0.25 -9.79
CA ALA A 133 -4.42 0.24 -11.15
C ALA A 133 -5.75 0.47 -11.91
N TRP A 134 -6.75 -0.38 -11.71
CA TRP A 134 -8.07 -0.19 -12.33
C TRP A 134 -8.82 1.01 -11.78
N THR A 135 -8.85 1.17 -10.46
CA THR A 135 -9.44 2.36 -9.83
C THR A 135 -8.72 3.63 -10.28
N ALA A 136 -7.38 3.63 -10.35
CA ALA A 136 -6.59 4.76 -10.79
C ALA A 136 -6.89 5.13 -12.26
N LEU A 137 -6.96 4.14 -13.14
CA LEU A 137 -7.26 4.33 -14.56
C LEU A 137 -8.63 4.96 -14.76
N GLU A 138 -9.68 4.35 -14.21
CA GLU A 138 -11.05 4.86 -14.33
C GLU A 138 -11.17 6.27 -13.72
N ALA A 139 -10.64 6.47 -12.51
CA ALA A 139 -10.66 7.76 -11.85
C ALA A 139 -9.96 8.84 -12.68
N SER A 140 -8.77 8.56 -13.22
CA SER A 140 -8.03 9.52 -14.04
C SER A 140 -8.76 9.87 -15.33
N GLN A 141 -9.40 8.89 -15.98
CA GLN A 141 -10.18 9.14 -17.19
C GLN A 141 -11.35 10.09 -16.91
N ARG A 142 -12.04 9.91 -15.78
CA ARG A 142 -13.08 10.83 -15.31
C ARG A 142 -12.51 12.21 -14.99
N MET A 143 -11.41 12.28 -14.24
CA MET A 143 -10.79 13.55 -13.88
C MET A 143 -10.42 14.38 -15.11
N VAL A 144 -9.75 13.75 -16.08
CA VAL A 144 -9.33 14.40 -17.33
C VAL A 144 -10.53 14.82 -18.18
N ARG A 145 -11.52 13.93 -18.36
CA ARG A 145 -12.74 14.23 -19.12
C ARG A 145 -13.48 15.44 -18.56
N ASP A 146 -13.61 15.50 -17.23
CA ASP A 146 -14.39 16.52 -16.54
C ASP A 146 -13.53 17.74 -16.15
N LYS A 147 -12.25 17.76 -16.56
CA LYS A 147 -11.24 18.79 -16.23
C LYS A 147 -11.18 19.08 -14.73
N SER A 148 -11.36 18.04 -13.91
CA SER A 148 -11.30 18.14 -12.47
C SER A 148 -9.89 17.84 -11.96
N LYS A 149 -9.48 18.62 -10.95
CA LYS A 149 -8.23 18.42 -10.23
C LYS A 149 -8.48 17.47 -9.07
N GLY A 150 -7.45 16.78 -8.62
CA GLY A 150 -7.60 15.86 -7.50
C GLY A 150 -6.31 15.20 -7.08
N LYS A 151 -6.45 14.22 -6.20
CA LYS A 151 -5.34 13.44 -5.67
C LYS A 151 -5.60 11.95 -5.84
N ILE A 152 -4.61 11.22 -6.30
CA ILE A 152 -4.63 9.76 -6.36
C ILE A 152 -3.49 9.23 -5.49
N VAL A 153 -3.85 8.47 -4.45
CA VAL A 153 -2.93 7.99 -3.42
C VAL A 153 -2.86 6.47 -3.50
N PHE A 154 -1.75 5.98 -4.04
CA PHE A 154 -1.40 4.57 -4.09
C PHE A 154 -0.85 4.08 -2.74
N HIS A 155 -0.98 2.77 -2.51
CA HIS A 155 -0.45 2.09 -1.34
C HIS A 155 0.37 0.87 -1.75
N SER A 156 1.68 0.97 -1.59
CA SER A 156 2.63 -0.12 -1.82
C SER A 156 3.05 -0.74 -0.48
N ALA A 157 4.33 -1.06 -0.30
CA ALA A 157 4.95 -1.55 0.93
C ALA A 157 6.47 -1.28 0.85
N TYR A 158 7.25 -1.52 1.91
CA TYR A 158 8.72 -1.52 1.82
C TYR A 158 9.24 -2.44 0.71
N ILE A 159 8.52 -3.52 0.43
CA ILE A 159 8.82 -4.46 -0.66
C ILE A 159 8.65 -3.81 -2.06
N GLY A 160 8.09 -2.60 -2.15
CA GLY A 160 8.16 -1.74 -3.34
C GLY A 160 9.56 -1.11 -3.58
N TYR A 161 10.46 -1.21 -2.60
CA TYR A 161 11.87 -0.80 -2.70
C TYR A 161 12.84 -1.98 -2.56
N ILE A 162 12.57 -2.90 -1.63
CA ILE A 162 13.44 -4.03 -1.30
C ILE A 162 12.81 -5.36 -1.69
N THR A 163 13.62 -6.42 -1.71
CA THR A 163 13.14 -7.79 -1.87
C THR A 163 13.35 -8.58 -0.59
N LEU A 164 12.42 -9.47 -0.28
CA LEU A 164 12.50 -10.32 0.91
C LEU A 164 11.99 -11.73 0.60
N ILE A 165 12.66 -12.73 1.17
CA ILE A 165 12.26 -14.14 1.04
C ILE A 165 10.83 -14.32 1.54
N GLY A 166 10.04 -15.16 0.88
CA GLY A 166 8.63 -15.39 1.22
C GLY A 166 7.63 -14.43 0.57
N TYR A 167 8.10 -13.40 -0.14
CA TYR A 167 7.23 -12.41 -0.80
C TYR A 167 7.33 -12.43 -2.33
N ALA A 168 7.74 -13.54 -2.92
CA ALA A 168 7.97 -13.63 -4.36
C ALA A 168 6.70 -13.41 -5.19
N ALA A 169 5.52 -13.81 -4.70
CA ALA A 169 4.24 -13.53 -5.37
C ALA A 169 3.69 -12.12 -5.09
N TYR A 170 4.04 -11.53 -3.94
CA TYR A 170 3.52 -10.24 -3.48
C TYR A 170 4.35 -9.04 -3.94
N GLY A 171 5.68 -9.13 -3.81
CA GLY A 171 6.62 -8.04 -4.06
C GLY A 171 6.60 -7.49 -5.49
N PRO A 172 6.55 -8.33 -6.54
CA PRO A 172 6.50 -7.84 -7.92
C PRO A 172 5.35 -6.87 -8.19
N GLY A 173 4.14 -7.16 -7.69
CA GLY A 173 2.99 -6.27 -7.85
C GLY A 173 3.18 -4.93 -7.14
N ARG A 174 3.82 -4.92 -5.96
CA ARG A 174 4.15 -3.69 -5.21
C ARG A 174 5.22 -2.83 -5.89
N MET A 175 6.20 -3.44 -6.55
CA MET A 175 7.19 -2.75 -7.37
C MET A 175 6.60 -2.24 -8.69
N ALA A 176 5.75 -3.03 -9.36
CA ALA A 176 5.01 -2.62 -10.55
C ALA A 176 4.12 -1.41 -10.25
N LEU A 177 3.47 -1.39 -9.09
CA LEU A 177 2.65 -0.27 -8.65
C LEU A 177 3.47 1.00 -8.44
N ARG A 178 4.70 0.88 -7.91
CA ARG A 178 5.63 2.01 -7.82
C ARG A 178 5.99 2.54 -9.21
N ALA A 179 6.35 1.66 -10.14
CA ALA A 179 6.69 2.07 -11.50
C ALA A 179 5.51 2.80 -12.17
N LEU A 180 4.28 2.29 -11.99
CA LEU A 180 3.06 2.97 -12.44
C LEU A 180 2.94 4.37 -11.82
N ALA A 181 3.06 4.50 -10.51
CA ALA A 181 2.97 5.80 -9.83
C ALA A 181 4.06 6.79 -10.25
N ASP A 182 5.30 6.32 -10.45
CA ASP A 182 6.43 7.14 -10.93
C ASP A 182 6.17 7.68 -12.35
N THR A 183 5.56 6.88 -13.23
CA THR A 183 5.14 7.30 -14.58
C THR A 183 3.95 8.25 -14.54
N LEU A 184 2.87 7.87 -13.84
CA LEU A 184 1.65 8.66 -13.75
C LEU A 184 1.90 10.04 -13.14
N ARG A 185 2.86 10.14 -12.21
CA ARG A 185 3.27 11.44 -11.67
C ARG A 185 3.67 12.41 -12.78
N GLN A 186 4.40 11.96 -13.80
CA GLN A 186 4.84 12.82 -14.89
C GLN A 186 3.70 13.10 -15.87
N GLU A 187 2.95 12.06 -16.26
CA GLU A 187 1.82 12.21 -17.19
C GLU A 187 0.77 13.17 -16.62
N PHE A 188 0.50 13.10 -15.32
CA PHE A 188 -0.58 13.86 -14.71
C PHE A 188 -0.22 15.30 -14.32
N LEU A 189 1.04 15.71 -14.53
CA LEU A 189 1.39 17.13 -14.56
C LEU A 189 0.64 17.88 -15.67
N LEU A 190 0.19 17.19 -16.72
CA LEU A 190 -0.61 17.76 -17.80
C LEU A 190 -2.05 18.12 -17.37
N TYR A 191 -2.52 17.57 -16.24
CA TYR A 191 -3.94 17.60 -15.84
C TYR A 191 -4.17 18.18 -14.44
N ASP A 192 -3.12 18.66 -13.75
CA ASP A 192 -3.18 19.10 -12.36
C ASP A 192 -3.76 18.02 -11.40
N ILE A 193 -3.38 16.75 -11.61
CA ILE A 193 -3.74 15.64 -10.72
C ILE A 193 -2.49 15.20 -9.96
N ASP A 194 -2.54 15.28 -8.63
CA ASP A 194 -1.41 14.91 -7.78
C ASP A 194 -1.38 13.40 -7.54
N ILE A 195 -0.26 12.76 -7.90
CA ILE A 195 0.02 11.37 -7.54
C ILE A 195 0.83 11.30 -6.25
N HIS A 196 0.42 10.41 -5.35
CA HIS A 196 1.12 10.03 -4.13
C HIS A 196 1.24 8.50 -4.05
N ILE A 197 2.29 7.99 -3.41
CA ILE A 197 2.45 6.56 -3.15
C ILE A 197 3.07 6.32 -1.77
N ALA A 198 2.39 5.51 -0.97
CA ALA A 198 2.81 5.17 0.39
C ALA A 198 3.59 3.84 0.42
N PHE A 199 4.62 3.75 1.26
CA PHE A 199 5.43 2.54 1.44
C PHE A 199 5.49 2.15 2.92
N PRO A 200 4.47 1.44 3.44
CA PRO A 200 4.48 0.94 4.82
C PRO A 200 5.43 -0.24 5.01
N GLY A 201 5.96 -0.35 6.23
CA GLY A 201 6.54 -1.58 6.75
C GLY A 201 5.50 -2.41 7.49
N THR A 202 5.93 -3.08 8.56
CA THR A 202 5.05 -3.83 9.45
C THR A 202 3.97 -2.92 10.04
N MET A 203 2.70 -3.32 9.89
CA MET A 203 1.56 -2.60 10.43
C MET A 203 0.62 -3.52 11.19
N TYR A 204 0.44 -3.28 12.49
CA TYR A 204 -0.44 -4.08 13.33
C TYR A 204 -1.91 -3.80 12.99
N THR A 205 -2.46 -4.67 12.15
CA THR A 205 -3.83 -4.61 11.62
C THR A 205 -4.36 -6.04 11.47
N PRO A 206 -5.68 -6.25 11.27
CA PRO A 206 -6.19 -7.59 10.98
C PRO A 206 -5.54 -8.26 9.76
N GLY A 207 -5.06 -7.46 8.79
CA GLY A 207 -4.32 -7.98 7.63
C GLY A 207 -2.95 -8.56 8.00
N TYR A 208 -2.29 -8.03 9.02
CA TYR A 208 -1.02 -8.53 9.52
C TYR A 208 -1.15 -9.92 10.15
N ASP A 209 -2.23 -10.16 10.90
CA ASP A 209 -2.49 -11.48 11.49
C ASP A 209 -2.75 -12.53 10.41
N ILE A 210 -3.51 -12.18 9.36
CA ILE A 210 -3.76 -13.03 8.19
C ILE A 210 -2.46 -13.34 7.44
N GLU A 211 -1.66 -12.31 7.19
CA GLU A 211 -0.37 -12.42 6.48
C GLU A 211 0.61 -13.33 7.25
N ASN A 212 0.69 -13.16 8.57
CA ASN A 212 1.58 -13.95 9.41
C ASN A 212 1.18 -15.42 9.53
N ALA A 213 -0.10 -15.76 9.31
CA ALA A 213 -0.58 -17.13 9.40
C ALA A 213 0.08 -18.08 8.38
N THR A 214 0.53 -17.57 7.22
CA THR A 214 1.18 -18.38 6.18
C THR A 214 2.64 -18.04 5.94
N LYS A 215 3.15 -17.02 6.64
CA LYS A 215 4.49 -16.48 6.44
C LYS A 215 5.56 -17.52 6.78
N PRO A 216 6.56 -17.73 5.90
CA PRO A 216 7.69 -18.59 6.24
C PRO A 216 8.39 -18.11 7.52
N LYS A 217 8.78 -19.04 8.39
CA LYS A 217 9.45 -18.71 9.67
C LYS A 217 10.70 -17.85 9.48
N ILE A 218 11.47 -18.10 8.44
CA ILE A 218 12.65 -17.29 8.10
C ILE A 218 12.29 -15.85 7.74
N THR A 219 11.15 -15.63 7.09
CA THR A 219 10.64 -14.31 6.76
C THR A 219 10.25 -13.57 8.04
N LEU A 220 9.51 -14.21 8.95
CA LEU A 220 9.21 -13.66 10.28
C LEU A 220 10.49 -13.25 11.02
N LYS A 221 11.51 -14.12 11.01
CA LYS A 221 12.79 -13.87 11.68
C LYS A 221 13.50 -12.62 11.16
N ILE A 222 13.47 -12.38 9.85
CA ILE A 222 14.09 -11.19 9.26
C ILE A 222 13.29 -9.91 9.61
N GLU A 223 11.97 -10.03 9.66
CA GLU A 223 11.07 -8.91 9.99
C GLU A 223 11.07 -8.50 11.47
N GLU A 224 11.60 -9.32 12.39
CA GLU A 224 11.77 -8.94 13.81
C GLU A 224 12.55 -7.62 14.02
N THR A 225 13.33 -7.21 13.01
CA THR A 225 14.08 -5.94 13.03
C THR A 225 13.23 -4.71 12.69
N ASP A 226 12.01 -4.88 12.17
CA ASP A 226 11.06 -3.80 11.94
C ASP A 226 10.17 -3.60 13.18
N PRO A 227 10.27 -2.46 13.88
CA PRO A 227 9.48 -2.21 15.10
C PRO A 227 7.98 -2.13 14.84
N GLY A 228 7.55 -2.00 13.59
CA GLY A 228 6.16 -1.88 13.20
C GLY A 228 5.48 -0.60 13.73
N VAL A 229 4.25 -0.37 13.28
CA VAL A 229 3.38 0.73 13.73
C VAL A 229 1.93 0.29 13.75
N THR A 230 1.07 1.00 14.48
CA THR A 230 -0.39 0.79 14.36
C THR A 230 -0.94 1.40 13.08
N GLY A 231 -2.09 0.92 12.62
CA GLY A 231 -2.82 1.51 11.49
C GLY A 231 -3.06 3.02 11.67
N ASP A 232 -3.40 3.46 12.88
CA ASP A 232 -3.64 4.89 13.19
C ASP A 232 -2.37 5.74 13.10
N GLN A 233 -1.25 5.23 13.61
CA GLN A 233 0.04 5.92 13.52
C GLN A 233 0.45 6.10 12.06
N TYR A 234 0.34 5.03 11.25
CA TYR A 234 0.66 5.10 9.84
C TYR A 234 -0.31 6.02 9.08
N ALA A 235 -1.61 5.96 9.36
CA ALA A 235 -2.63 6.80 8.74
C ALA A 235 -2.35 8.30 8.95
N LYS A 236 -1.92 8.70 10.16
CA LYS A 236 -1.52 10.10 10.46
C LYS A 236 -0.35 10.53 9.59
N GLY A 237 0.66 9.68 9.49
CA GLY A 237 1.85 9.93 8.67
C GLY A 237 1.53 9.99 7.17
N LEU A 238 0.69 9.08 6.68
CA LEU A 238 0.21 9.04 5.32
C LEU A 238 -0.54 10.33 4.95
N LEU A 239 -1.54 10.70 5.74
CA LEU A 239 -2.33 11.91 5.49
C LEU A 239 -1.44 13.16 5.52
N ARG A 240 -0.50 13.25 6.47
CA ARG A 240 0.46 14.36 6.52
C ARG A 240 1.31 14.44 5.25
N GLY A 241 1.80 13.32 4.73
CA GLY A 241 2.55 13.29 3.47
C GLY A 241 1.73 13.80 2.29
N VAL A 242 0.46 13.38 2.19
CA VAL A 242 -0.48 13.86 1.15
C VAL A 242 -0.71 15.37 1.29
N GLN A 243 -0.93 15.87 2.51
CA GLN A 243 -1.11 17.30 2.79
C GLN A 243 0.11 18.14 2.41
N ASN A 244 1.31 17.59 2.62
CA ASN A 244 2.58 18.23 2.27
C ASN A 244 2.90 18.22 0.77
N GLY A 245 2.15 17.47 -0.05
CA GLY A 245 2.51 17.25 -1.46
C GLY A 245 3.65 16.24 -1.67
N ASP A 246 3.98 15.42 -0.65
CA ASP A 246 5.06 14.45 -0.74
C ASP A 246 4.66 13.31 -1.70
N PHE A 247 5.51 13.00 -2.67
CA PHE A 247 5.21 11.95 -3.65
C PHE A 247 5.38 10.55 -3.06
N HIS A 248 6.59 10.23 -2.60
CA HIS A 248 6.87 8.98 -1.88
C HIS A 248 6.66 9.22 -0.37
N ILE A 249 5.75 8.46 0.26
CA ILE A 249 5.34 8.68 1.65
C ILE A 249 5.75 7.48 2.52
N SER A 250 6.64 7.74 3.49
CA SER A 250 7.08 6.77 4.49
C SER A 250 7.26 7.48 5.84
N PRO A 251 6.31 7.34 6.78
CA PRO A 251 6.27 8.18 7.98
C PRO A 251 7.18 7.72 9.13
N ASN A 252 7.87 6.59 9.01
CA ASN A 252 8.74 6.04 10.05
C ASN A 252 10.22 6.07 9.63
N LEU A 253 11.11 5.84 10.61
CA LEU A 253 12.57 5.95 10.44
C LEU A 253 13.09 5.03 9.34
N LEU A 254 12.81 3.73 9.46
CA LEU A 254 13.28 2.71 8.52
C LEU A 254 12.76 2.97 7.10
N GLY A 255 11.48 3.37 6.99
CA GLY A 255 10.87 3.73 5.72
C GLY A 255 11.52 4.95 5.07
N ASN A 256 11.93 5.96 5.85
CA ASN A 256 12.67 7.09 5.32
C ASN A 256 14.05 6.71 4.81
N ILE A 257 14.75 5.78 5.47
CA ILE A 257 16.04 5.26 5.01
C ILE A 257 15.88 4.52 3.68
N PHE A 258 14.92 3.59 3.57
CA PHE A 258 14.64 2.88 2.31
C PHE A 258 14.23 3.84 1.20
N ARG A 259 13.26 4.73 1.46
CA ARG A 259 12.79 5.73 0.49
C ARG A 259 13.94 6.60 -0.01
N ALA A 260 14.70 7.23 0.88
CA ALA A 260 15.78 8.13 0.47
C ALA A 260 16.89 7.41 -0.31
N SER A 261 17.17 6.15 0.03
CA SER A 261 18.21 5.35 -0.62
C SER A 261 17.78 4.74 -1.96
N MET A 262 16.47 4.52 -2.15
CA MET A 262 15.94 3.74 -3.29
C MET A 262 14.93 4.49 -4.16
N ARG A 263 14.61 5.76 -3.87
CA ARG A 263 13.71 6.61 -4.67
C ARG A 263 14.16 6.81 -6.12
N GLY A 264 15.45 6.63 -6.43
CA GLY A 264 16.01 6.91 -7.75
C GLY A 264 15.81 8.37 -8.15
N VAL A 265 15.24 8.61 -9.32
CA VAL A 265 14.96 9.96 -9.85
C VAL A 265 13.66 10.58 -9.33
N ALA A 266 12.87 9.84 -8.53
CA ALA A 266 11.63 10.37 -7.95
C ALA A 266 11.95 11.57 -7.04
N PRO A 267 11.11 12.63 -7.04
CA PRO A 267 11.40 13.84 -6.29
C PRO A 267 11.59 13.61 -4.79
N SER A 268 12.49 14.41 -4.22
CA SER A 268 12.81 14.38 -2.80
C SER A 268 11.76 15.11 -1.96
N ASN A 269 11.46 14.57 -0.76
CA ASN A 269 10.58 15.24 0.21
C ASN A 269 11.32 16.40 0.88
N ASN A 270 12.61 16.28 1.13
CA ASN A 270 13.48 17.39 1.54
C ASN A 270 14.91 16.99 1.21
N ILE A 271 15.60 17.75 0.36
CA ILE A 271 16.90 17.34 -0.18
C ILE A 271 17.95 17.10 0.91
N PHE A 272 17.95 17.90 1.99
CA PHE A 272 18.93 17.77 3.07
C PHE A 272 18.61 16.60 3.99
N VAL A 273 17.32 16.43 4.34
CA VAL A 273 16.87 15.30 5.16
C VAL A 273 17.04 13.99 4.41
N ASP A 274 16.70 13.96 3.13
CA ASP A 274 16.88 12.79 2.27
C ASP A 274 18.36 12.48 2.08
N PHE A 275 19.23 13.48 1.88
CA PHE A 275 20.67 13.27 1.83
C PHE A 275 21.20 12.60 3.10
N PHE A 276 20.79 13.09 4.28
CA PHE A 276 21.16 12.48 5.55
C PHE A 276 20.70 11.01 5.65
N TRP A 277 19.45 10.72 5.28
CA TRP A 277 18.94 9.34 5.25
C TRP A 277 19.66 8.46 4.23
N SER A 278 20.02 9.00 3.06
CA SER A 278 20.81 8.29 2.05
C SER A 278 22.21 7.96 2.55
N CYS A 279 22.86 8.83 3.34
CA CYS A 279 24.17 8.52 3.95
C CYS A 279 24.06 7.35 4.93
N ILE A 280 23.03 7.35 5.79
CA ILE A 280 22.76 6.25 6.72
C ILE A 280 22.48 4.96 5.92
N GLY A 281 21.62 5.03 4.91
CA GLY A 281 21.26 3.88 4.09
C GLY A 281 22.42 3.32 3.28
N TRP A 282 23.32 4.16 2.78
CA TRP A 282 24.50 3.74 2.01
C TRP A 282 25.42 2.80 2.83
N VAL A 283 25.51 3.02 4.15
CA VAL A 283 26.26 2.15 5.06
C VAL A 283 25.40 1.01 5.59
N GLY A 284 24.20 1.32 6.08
CA GLY A 284 23.35 0.37 6.80
C GLY A 284 22.71 -0.70 5.91
N LEU A 285 22.27 -0.34 4.70
CA LEU A 285 21.53 -1.27 3.83
C LEU A 285 22.39 -2.41 3.29
N PRO A 286 23.66 -2.22 2.86
CA PRO A 286 24.53 -3.34 2.51
C PRO A 286 24.78 -4.29 3.69
N ILE A 287 24.99 -3.77 4.90
CA ILE A 287 25.19 -4.57 6.12
C ILE A 287 23.93 -5.39 6.44
N TRP A 288 22.77 -4.73 6.41
CA TRP A 288 21.48 -5.40 6.58
C TRP A 288 21.30 -6.49 5.52
N ARG A 289 21.59 -6.22 4.24
CA ARG A 289 21.47 -7.21 3.16
C ARG A 289 22.37 -8.42 3.38
N MET A 290 23.63 -8.22 3.77
CA MET A 290 24.54 -9.32 4.09
C MET A 290 24.01 -10.18 5.25
N THR A 291 23.43 -9.53 6.26
CA THR A 291 22.82 -10.23 7.41
C THR A 291 21.62 -11.06 7.00
N VAL A 292 20.75 -10.51 6.14
CA VAL A 292 19.60 -11.23 5.56
C VAL A 292 20.08 -12.45 4.76
N ASP A 293 21.05 -12.28 3.86
CA ASP A 293 21.57 -13.38 3.04
C ASP A 293 22.23 -14.48 3.89
N SER A 294 22.97 -14.09 4.93
CA SER A 294 23.55 -15.03 5.90
C SER A 294 22.45 -15.82 6.65
N THR A 295 21.40 -15.12 7.08
CA THR A 295 20.26 -15.72 7.79
C THR A 295 19.51 -16.71 6.90
N VAL A 296 19.27 -16.36 5.63
CA VAL A 296 18.66 -17.27 4.64
C VAL A 296 19.53 -18.51 4.40
N LYS A 297 20.84 -18.34 4.23
CA LYS A 297 21.76 -19.48 4.06
C LYS A 297 21.77 -20.39 5.30
N GLY A 298 21.72 -19.82 6.50
CA GLY A 298 21.64 -20.55 7.76
C GLY A 298 20.37 -21.39 7.92
N HIS A 299 19.27 -20.97 7.29
CA HIS A 299 17.98 -21.68 7.33
C HIS A 299 17.88 -22.86 6.35
N ARG A 300 18.94 -23.17 5.59
CA ARG A 300 18.90 -24.21 4.54
C ARG A 300 18.46 -25.59 5.08
N LYS A 301 19.04 -26.06 6.19
CA LYS A 301 18.72 -27.38 6.76
C LYS A 301 17.26 -27.49 7.20
N GLU A 302 16.75 -26.47 7.91
CA GLU A 302 15.34 -26.43 8.33
C GLU A 302 14.40 -26.41 7.10
N HIS A 303 14.78 -25.69 6.05
CA HIS A 303 13.99 -25.66 4.81
C HIS A 303 14.01 -27.00 4.05
N GLU A 304 15.14 -27.71 4.02
CA GLU A 304 15.25 -29.06 3.45
C GLU A 304 14.34 -30.06 4.19
N GLU A 305 14.33 -30.03 5.53
CA GLU A 305 13.41 -30.84 6.34
C GLU A 305 11.94 -30.49 6.06
N TYR A 306 11.62 -29.19 5.99
CA TYR A 306 10.30 -28.69 5.63
C TYR A 306 9.83 -29.22 4.27
N LEU A 307 10.67 -29.15 3.23
CA LEU A 307 10.35 -29.66 1.90
C LEU A 307 10.23 -31.19 1.86
N SER A 308 11.05 -31.90 2.63
CA SER A 308 10.96 -33.35 2.79
C SER A 308 9.62 -33.76 3.40
N ASN A 309 9.19 -33.09 4.47
CA ASN A 309 7.91 -33.32 5.13
C ASN A 309 6.70 -33.02 4.23
N LYS A 310 6.85 -32.06 3.30
CA LYS A 310 5.85 -31.77 2.26
C LYS A 310 5.87 -32.73 1.07
N GLY A 311 6.82 -33.68 1.03
CA GLY A 311 6.96 -34.61 -0.09
C GLY A 311 7.43 -33.95 -1.37
N PHE A 312 8.11 -32.80 -1.29
CA PHE A 312 8.56 -32.04 -2.47
C PHE A 312 9.65 -32.77 -3.26
N TYR A 313 10.55 -33.47 -2.56
CA TYR A 313 11.66 -34.19 -3.19
C TYR A 313 11.21 -35.51 -3.81
N SER A 314 11.70 -35.80 -5.02
CA SER A 314 11.50 -37.09 -5.68
C SER A 314 12.18 -38.22 -4.89
N SER A 315 11.65 -39.45 -5.02
CA SER A 315 12.19 -40.65 -4.34
C SER A 315 13.69 -40.90 -4.59
N LYS A 316 14.22 -40.46 -5.74
CA LYS A 316 15.65 -40.56 -6.08
C LYS A 316 16.56 -39.62 -5.28
N THR A 317 16.01 -38.55 -4.71
CA THR A 317 16.78 -37.52 -3.97
C THR A 317 16.97 -37.89 -2.50
N LYS A 318 16.14 -38.79 -1.96
CA LYS A 318 16.19 -39.22 -0.54
C LYS A 318 17.40 -40.08 -0.18
N LEU A 319 18.22 -40.49 -1.17
CA LEU A 319 19.34 -41.41 -0.99
C LEU A 319 20.70 -40.73 -0.74
N SER A 320 20.81 -39.40 -0.78
CA SER A 320 22.11 -38.70 -0.62
C SER A 320 22.36 -38.11 0.76
N THR A 321 21.47 -38.30 1.73
CA THR A 321 21.61 -37.81 3.12
C THR A 321 21.85 -38.92 4.14
N SER A 322 22.13 -40.15 3.69
CA SER A 322 22.39 -41.31 4.55
C SER A 322 23.74 -41.98 4.27
N LEU A 323 24.79 -41.20 4.00
CA LEU A 323 26.20 -41.60 4.05
C LEU A 323 27.06 -40.42 4.52
#